data_AF-V5I7G2-F1
#
_entry.id   AF-V5I7G2-F1
#
_cell.length_a   1.000
_cell.length_b   1.000
_cell.length_c   1.000
_cell.angle_alpha   90.00
_cell.angle_beta   90.00
_cell.angle_gamma   90.00
#
_symmetry.space_group_name_H-M   'P 1'
#
loop_
_entity.id
_entity.type
_entity.pdbx_description
1 polymer ?
#
loop_
_entity_poly.entity_id
_entity_poly.type
_entity_poly.pdbx_seq_one_letter_code
_entity_poly.pdbx_strand_id
1 'polypeptide(L)'
;TRRDIEGSDVDTRRRAACDLVNTLSQNFEARIMEIFGQYLQVMLGKYTEDPKNHWRSKDAALYLVTSLVSRGSTQKHGVTQTSQLVDITQFCRQQILPEMERPDVNELPVLKADAIKYVMTFRTVLPSELVVATMPQLIRHLSSESAVV
;
A
#
# COMPACT_ATOMS: atom_id res chain seq x y z
N THR A 1 7.91 13.02 -4.24
CA THR A 1 7.76 12.52 -5.62
C THR A 1 9.03 11.84 -6.13
N ARG A 2 10.18 12.50 -6.33
CA ARG A 2 11.44 11.79 -6.72
C ARG A 2 11.98 10.81 -5.66
N ARG A 3 11.92 11.21 -4.39
CA ARG A 3 12.45 10.43 -3.25
C ARG A 3 11.75 9.07 -3.06
N ASP A 4 10.44 9.01 -3.33
CA ASP A 4 9.63 7.78 -3.21
C ASP A 4 9.96 6.72 -4.27
N ILE A 5 10.42 7.16 -5.45
CA ILE A 5 10.74 6.30 -6.60
C ILE A 5 12.22 5.91 -6.59
N GLU A 6 13.10 6.83 -6.21
CA GLU A 6 14.57 6.64 -6.21
C GLU A 6 15.08 5.92 -4.95
N GLY A 7 14.23 5.69 -3.95
CA GLY A 7 14.60 4.97 -2.74
C GLY A 7 15.47 5.79 -1.78
N SER A 8 15.47 7.12 -1.85
CA SER A 8 16.25 7.99 -0.94
C SER A 8 15.70 8.04 0.50
N ASP A 9 14.77 7.15 0.83
CA ASP A 9 14.06 7.07 2.11
C ASP A 9 14.81 6.23 3.15
N VAL A 10 16.05 5.80 2.84
CA VAL A 10 16.91 4.91 3.64
C VAL A 10 17.08 5.39 5.08
N ASP A 11 17.12 6.71 5.31
CA ASP A 11 17.37 7.30 6.64
C ASP A 11 16.08 7.75 7.38
N THR A 12 14.88 7.41 6.89
CA THR A 12 13.65 7.79 7.59
C THR A 12 13.30 6.82 8.70
N ARG A 13 12.77 7.36 9.81
CA ARG A 13 12.20 6.55 10.91
C ARG A 13 11.15 5.54 10.40
N ARG A 14 10.38 5.92 9.38
CA ARG A 14 9.33 5.08 8.79
C ARG A 14 9.94 3.87 8.08
N ARG A 15 11.02 4.08 7.32
CA ARG A 15 11.75 3.02 6.64
C ARG A 15 12.47 2.09 7.61
N ALA A 16 13.20 2.67 8.57
CA ALA A 16 13.90 1.89 9.61
C ALA A 16 12.95 0.99 10.41
N ALA A 17 11.75 1.50 10.76
CA ALA A 17 10.72 0.69 11.43
C ALA A 17 10.22 -0.47 10.55
N CYS A 18 10.01 -0.26 9.25
CA CYS A 18 9.59 -1.32 8.34
C CYS A 18 10.67 -2.36 8.11
N ASP A 19 11.93 -1.94 7.96
CA ASP A 19 13.06 -2.86 7.79
C ASP A 19 13.26 -3.72 9.06
N LEU A 20 13.05 -3.15 10.24
CA LEU A 20 13.02 -3.90 11.50
C LEU A 20 11.91 -4.95 11.50
N VAL A 21 10.67 -4.57 11.18
CA VAL A 21 9.53 -5.51 11.15
C VAL A 21 9.74 -6.59 10.09
N ASN A 22 10.28 -6.25 8.92
CA ASN A 22 10.61 -7.20 7.86
C ASN A 22 11.65 -8.21 8.36
N THR A 23 12.73 -7.74 8.99
CA THR A 23 13.79 -8.61 9.54
C THR A 23 13.24 -9.53 10.63
N LEU A 24 12.40 -9.01 11.54
CA LEU A 24 11.74 -9.82 12.56
C LEU A 24 10.81 -10.86 11.92
N SER A 25 10.09 -10.52 10.85
CA SER A 25 9.19 -11.45 10.14
C SER A 25 9.91 -12.63 9.49
N GLN A 26 11.21 -12.50 9.20
CA GLN A 26 12.02 -13.60 8.65
C GLN A 26 12.43 -14.60 9.73
N ASN A 27 12.53 -14.16 10.99
CA ASN A 27 13.00 -14.99 12.11
C ASN A 27 11.87 -15.47 13.01
N PHE A 28 10.77 -14.72 13.09
CA PHE A 28 9.65 -14.92 14.03
C PHE A 28 8.29 -14.78 13.32
N GLU A 29 8.16 -15.36 12.14
CA GLU A 29 7.04 -15.16 11.21
C GLU A 29 5.66 -15.25 11.88
N ALA A 30 5.36 -16.34 12.59
CA ALA A 30 4.06 -16.55 13.22
C ALA A 30 3.70 -15.46 14.27
N ARG A 31 4.68 -15.05 15.10
CA ARG A 31 4.45 -14.05 16.13
C ARG A 31 4.30 -12.64 15.55
N ILE A 32 5.12 -12.33 14.54
CA ILE A 32 5.02 -11.05 13.83
C ILE A 32 3.69 -10.97 13.08
N MET A 33 3.21 -12.07 12.51
CA MET A 33 1.91 -12.16 11.85
C MET A 33 0.74 -11.84 12.77
N GLU A 34 0.73 -12.44 13.96
CA GLU A 34 -0.30 -12.20 14.96
C GLU A 34 -0.36 -10.71 15.34
N ILE A 35 0.80 -10.12 15.67
CA ILE A 35 0.91 -8.72 16.06
C ILE A 35 0.52 -7.80 14.89
N PHE A 36 1.04 -8.08 13.70
CA PHE A 36 0.77 -7.31 12.49
C PHE A 36 -0.72 -7.30 12.15
N GLY A 37 -1.37 -8.47 12.16
CA GLY A 37 -2.80 -8.59 11.88
C GLY A 37 -3.66 -7.78 12.86
N GLN A 38 -3.33 -7.82 14.16
CA GLN A 38 -4.02 -7.02 15.18
C GLN A 38 -3.89 -5.52 14.94
N TYR A 39 -2.68 -5.03 14.67
CA TYR A 39 -2.46 -3.60 14.39
C TYR A 39 -3.12 -3.16 13.09
N LEU A 40 -3.10 -4.01 12.05
CA LEU A 40 -3.78 -3.72 10.79
C LEU A 40 -5.29 -3.56 11.02
N GLN A 41 -5.91 -4.45 11.78
CA GLN A 41 -7.33 -4.35 12.16
C GLN A 41 -7.63 -3.07 12.93
N VAL A 42 -6.79 -2.69 13.91
CA VAL A 42 -6.97 -1.45 14.66
C VAL A 42 -6.87 -0.22 13.75
N MET A 43 -5.87 -0.16 12.87
CA MET A 43 -5.67 0.98 11.97
C MET A 43 -6.81 1.13 10.96
N LEU A 44 -7.25 0.03 10.36
CA LEU A 44 -8.38 0.03 9.43
C LEU A 44 -9.71 0.29 10.15
N GLY A 45 -9.90 -0.23 11.36
CA GLY A 45 -11.06 0.04 12.20
C GLY A 45 -11.21 1.52 12.52
N LYS A 46 -10.15 2.18 13.00
CA LYS A 46 -10.14 3.64 13.23
C LYS A 46 -10.51 4.43 11.98
N TYR A 47 -10.01 4.00 10.83
CA TYR A 47 -10.36 4.63 9.57
C TYR A 47 -11.85 4.52 9.24
N THR A 48 -12.48 3.36 9.51
CA THR A 48 -13.92 3.18 9.25
C THR A 48 -14.82 4.04 10.13
N GLU A 49 -14.36 4.44 11.32
CA GLU A 49 -15.12 5.34 12.22
C GLU A 49 -15.27 6.75 11.65
N ASP A 50 -14.19 7.29 11.08
CA ASP A 50 -14.19 8.62 10.44
C ASP A 50 -13.11 8.69 9.35
N PRO A 51 -13.46 8.35 8.09
CA PRO A 51 -12.49 8.33 7.01
C PRO A 51 -11.81 9.68 6.76
N LYS A 52 -12.49 10.80 7.02
CA LYS A 52 -11.95 12.15 6.75
C LYS A 52 -10.94 12.58 7.80
N ASN A 53 -11.15 12.20 9.06
CA ASN A 53 -10.23 12.56 10.15
C ASN A 53 -9.16 11.48 10.41
N HIS A 54 -9.42 10.22 10.07
CA HIS A 54 -8.53 9.09 10.38
C HIS A 54 -7.83 8.48 9.14
N TRP A 55 -7.78 9.19 8.01
CA TRP A 55 -7.08 8.74 6.81
C TRP A 55 -5.61 8.36 7.06
N ARG A 56 -4.93 9.03 7.99
CA ARG A 56 -3.53 8.73 8.36
C ARG A 56 -3.34 7.32 8.89
N SER A 57 -4.34 6.78 9.59
CA SER A 57 -4.32 5.38 10.06
C SER A 57 -4.35 4.42 8.88
N LYS A 58 -5.14 4.72 7.85
CA LYS A 58 -5.18 3.93 6.61
C LYS A 58 -3.90 4.08 5.79
N ASP A 59 -3.36 5.29 5.60
CA ASP A 59 -2.04 5.52 4.97
C ASP A 59 -0.96 4.64 5.64
N ALA A 60 -0.86 4.70 6.98
CA ALA A 60 0.09 3.87 7.72
C ALA A 60 -0.11 2.36 7.48
N ALA A 61 -1.36 1.89 7.46
CA ALA A 61 -1.69 0.49 7.15
C ALA A 61 -1.30 0.10 5.71
N LEU A 62 -1.62 0.93 4.72
CA LEU A 62 -1.27 0.69 3.32
C LEU A 62 0.24 0.67 3.12
N TYR A 63 0.96 1.62 3.71
CA TYR A 63 2.42 1.68 3.66
C TYR A 63 3.05 0.43 4.26
N LEU A 64 2.58 0.00 5.44
CA LEU A 64 3.12 -1.17 6.13
C LEU A 64 2.88 -2.47 5.35
N VAL A 65 1.68 -2.67 4.80
CA VAL A 65 1.39 -3.84 3.94
C VAL A 65 2.28 -3.80 2.70
N THR A 66 2.35 -2.65 2.03
CA THR A 66 3.15 -2.50 0.80
C THR A 66 4.62 -2.78 1.04
N SER A 67 5.18 -2.33 2.16
CA SER A 67 6.59 -2.51 2.50
C SER A 67 6.93 -3.93 2.95
N LEU A 68 6.06 -4.59 3.73
CA LEU A 68 6.32 -5.92 4.29
C LEU A 68 6.09 -7.05 3.29
N VAL A 69 5.09 -6.91 2.42
CA VAL A 69 4.77 -7.94 1.44
C VAL A 69 5.84 -8.02 0.34
N SER A 70 6.51 -6.90 0.05
CA SER A 70 7.60 -6.83 -0.92
C SER A 70 8.89 -7.46 -0.36
N ARG A 71 9.04 -8.79 -0.47
CA ARG A 71 10.24 -9.52 -0.01
C ARG A 71 11.40 -9.54 -1.03
N GLY A 72 11.11 -9.25 -2.29
CA GLY A 72 12.11 -9.00 -3.32
C GLY A 72 11.49 -8.16 -4.43
N SER A 73 12.12 -7.05 -4.78
CA SER A 73 11.70 -6.21 -5.88
C SER A 73 12.89 -5.83 -6.76
N THR A 74 12.63 -5.69 -8.06
CA THR A 74 13.59 -5.06 -8.97
C THR A 74 12.91 -3.88 -9.65
N GLN A 75 13.65 -2.81 -9.96
CA GLN A 75 13.06 -1.63 -10.62
C GLN A 75 12.32 -2.00 -11.92
N LYS A 76 12.86 -2.98 -12.68
CA LYS A 76 12.28 -3.42 -13.96
C LYS A 76 11.03 -4.32 -13.79
N HIS A 77 11.04 -5.24 -12.82
CA HIS A 77 10.00 -6.27 -12.71
C HIS A 77 9.06 -6.10 -11.52
N GLY A 78 9.13 -5.00 -10.76
CA GLY A 78 8.29 -4.83 -9.57
C GLY A 78 8.60 -5.90 -8.50
N VAL A 79 7.62 -6.25 -7.68
CA VAL A 79 7.76 -7.33 -6.69
C VAL A 79 7.84 -8.68 -7.39
N THR A 80 8.91 -9.44 -7.12
CA THR A 80 9.18 -10.77 -7.68
C THR A 80 8.95 -11.89 -6.67
N GLN A 81 8.93 -11.55 -5.37
CA GLN A 81 8.61 -12.48 -4.29
C GLN A 81 7.73 -11.78 -3.26
N THR A 82 6.63 -12.43 -2.91
CA THR A 82 5.63 -11.91 -1.98
C THR A 82 5.61 -12.77 -0.72
N SER A 83 5.47 -12.13 0.43
CA SER A 83 5.23 -12.85 1.67
C SER A 83 3.82 -13.44 1.69
N GLN A 84 3.61 -14.62 2.30
CA GLN A 84 2.28 -15.22 2.47
C GLN A 84 1.46 -14.54 3.58
N LEU A 85 2.01 -13.48 4.18
CA LEU A 85 1.45 -12.77 5.32
C LEU A 85 0.13 -12.06 5.01
N VAL A 86 -0.06 -11.64 3.76
CA VAL A 86 -1.25 -10.93 3.31
C VAL A 86 -1.60 -11.42 1.92
N ASP A 87 -2.86 -11.81 1.71
CA ASP A 87 -3.36 -12.00 0.35
C ASP A 87 -3.45 -10.63 -0.34
N ILE A 88 -2.51 -10.40 -1.25
CA ILE A 88 -2.36 -9.15 -2.01
C ILE A 88 -3.59 -8.87 -2.85
N THR A 89 -4.17 -9.91 -3.44
CA THR A 89 -5.33 -9.76 -4.32
C THR A 89 -6.55 -9.37 -3.50
N GLN A 90 -6.78 -10.06 -2.39
CA GLN A 90 -7.86 -9.74 -1.46
C GLN A 90 -7.70 -8.34 -0.88
N PHE A 91 -6.48 -7.99 -0.45
CA PHE A 91 -6.18 -6.67 0.10
C PHE A 91 -6.40 -5.56 -0.94
N CYS A 92 -5.99 -5.79 -2.19
CA CYS A 92 -6.25 -4.87 -3.29
C CYS A 92 -7.75 -4.62 -3.47
N ARG A 93 -8.56 -5.69 -3.52
CA ARG A 93 -10.02 -5.57 -3.68
C ARG A 93 -10.68 -4.84 -2.51
N GLN A 94 -10.25 -5.10 -1.29
CA GLN A 94 -10.92 -4.58 -0.09
C GLN A 94 -10.44 -3.19 0.33
N GLN A 95 -9.16 -2.87 0.12
CA GLN A 95 -8.54 -1.67 0.70
C GLN A 95 -8.07 -0.66 -0.35
N ILE A 96 -7.73 -1.11 -1.56
CA ILE A 96 -7.12 -0.29 -2.61
C ILE A 96 -8.18 0.21 -3.59
N LEU A 97 -8.95 -0.69 -4.20
CA LEU A 97 -9.98 -0.32 -5.18
C LEU A 97 -10.98 0.73 -4.66
N PRO A 98 -11.50 0.63 -3.41
CA PRO A 98 -12.45 1.64 -2.92
C PRO A 98 -11.86 3.05 -2.88
N GLU A 99 -10.56 3.20 -2.67
CA GLU A 99 -9.89 4.52 -2.67
C GLU A 99 -9.70 5.05 -4.10
N MET A 100 -9.43 4.15 -5.07
CA MET A 100 -9.31 4.51 -6.48
C MET A 100 -10.64 4.90 -7.11
N GLU A 101 -11.74 4.29 -6.68
CA GLU A 101 -13.07 4.47 -7.27
C GLU A 101 -13.84 5.68 -6.71
N ARG A 102 -13.36 6.30 -5.63
CA ARG A 102 -13.98 7.46 -4.98
C ARG A 102 -14.47 8.51 -5.99
N PRO A 103 -15.69 9.06 -5.85
CA PRO A 103 -16.26 10.03 -6.80
C PRO A 103 -15.45 11.33 -6.97
N ASP A 104 -14.88 11.84 -5.90
CA ASP A 104 -14.02 13.03 -5.95
C ASP A 104 -12.55 12.60 -6.07
N VAL A 105 -11.90 12.98 -7.18
CA VAL A 105 -10.48 12.68 -7.45
C VAL A 105 -9.54 13.43 -6.51
N ASN A 106 -9.97 14.56 -5.96
CA ASN A 106 -9.15 15.41 -5.09
C ASN A 106 -9.35 15.11 -3.59
N GLU A 107 -10.35 14.30 -3.24
CA GLU A 107 -10.58 13.88 -1.85
C GLU A 107 -9.47 12.92 -1.36
N LEU A 108 -8.91 13.14 -0.18
CA LEU A 108 -7.88 12.27 0.42
C LEU A 108 -6.76 11.86 -0.57
N PRO A 109 -6.05 12.83 -1.16
CA PRO A 109 -5.12 12.57 -2.27
C PRO A 109 -3.97 11.63 -1.88
N VAL A 110 -3.58 11.62 -0.60
CA VAL A 110 -2.54 10.70 -0.11
C VAL A 110 -2.98 9.23 -0.22
N LEU A 111 -4.23 8.91 0.14
CA LEU A 111 -4.73 7.53 0.04
C LEU A 111 -4.85 7.07 -1.42
N LYS A 112 -5.13 8.00 -2.35
CA LYS A 112 -5.11 7.71 -3.79
C LYS A 112 -3.70 7.45 -4.28
N ALA A 113 -2.74 8.28 -3.89
CA ALA A 113 -1.33 8.08 -4.20
C ALA A 113 -0.84 6.71 -3.67
N ASP A 114 -1.20 6.34 -2.45
CA ASP A 114 -0.88 5.04 -1.86
C ASP A 114 -1.53 3.88 -2.63
N ALA A 115 -2.78 4.04 -3.04
CA ALA A 115 -3.50 3.05 -3.83
C ALA A 115 -2.85 2.84 -5.21
N ILE A 116 -2.50 3.91 -5.91
CA ILE A 116 -1.79 3.87 -7.20
C ILE A 116 -0.42 3.21 -7.01
N LYS A 117 0.31 3.60 -5.96
CA LYS A 117 1.61 3.02 -5.61
C LYS A 117 1.50 1.52 -5.35
N TYR A 118 0.46 1.07 -4.66
CA TYR A 118 0.19 -0.36 -4.41
C TYR A 118 0.04 -1.13 -5.73
N VAL A 119 -0.82 -0.65 -6.63
CA VAL A 119 -1.04 -1.27 -7.94
C VAL A 119 0.26 -1.31 -8.74
N MET A 120 1.01 -0.20 -8.80
CA MET A 120 2.31 -0.18 -9.49
C MET A 120 3.31 -1.17 -8.88
N THR A 121 3.36 -1.26 -7.55
CA THR A 121 4.31 -2.12 -6.82
C THR A 121 4.04 -3.60 -7.08
N PHE A 122 2.77 -4.00 -7.06
CA PHE A 122 2.35 -5.41 -7.15
C PHE A 122 1.81 -5.80 -8.53
N ARG A 123 1.95 -4.97 -9.57
CA ARG A 123 1.42 -5.21 -10.93
C ARG A 123 1.81 -6.56 -11.55
N THR A 124 2.94 -7.14 -11.14
CA THR A 124 3.47 -8.42 -11.65
C THR A 124 2.94 -9.64 -10.92
N VAL A 125 2.35 -9.45 -9.73
CA VAL A 125 1.81 -10.53 -8.89
C VAL A 125 0.28 -10.47 -8.76
N LEU A 126 -0.33 -9.31 -9.01
CA LEU A 126 -1.76 -9.17 -9.10
C LEU A 126 -2.31 -9.88 -10.35
N PRO A 127 -3.54 -10.43 -10.30
CA PRO A 127 -4.21 -10.96 -11.49
C PRO A 127 -4.30 -9.91 -12.59
N SER A 128 -4.02 -10.32 -13.84
CA SER A 128 -3.96 -9.40 -14.98
C SER A 128 -5.28 -8.65 -15.17
N GLU A 129 -6.41 -9.34 -14.97
CA GLU A 129 -7.75 -8.76 -15.10
C GLU A 129 -7.97 -7.65 -14.06
N LEU A 130 -7.46 -7.84 -12.84
CA LEU A 130 -7.56 -6.85 -11.78
C LEU A 130 -6.72 -5.62 -12.10
N VAL A 131 -5.49 -5.79 -12.61
CA VAL A 131 -4.63 -4.67 -13.03
C VAL A 131 -5.27 -3.90 -14.18
N VAL A 132 -5.77 -4.60 -15.21
CA VAL A 132 -6.45 -3.97 -16.36
C VAL A 132 -7.69 -3.19 -15.91
N ALA A 133 -8.47 -3.72 -14.96
CA ALA A 133 -9.65 -3.05 -14.41
C ALA A 133 -9.32 -1.71 -13.72
N THR A 134 -8.08 -1.52 -13.25
CA THR A 134 -7.66 -0.23 -12.65
C THR A 134 -7.30 0.84 -13.67
N MET A 135 -7.07 0.49 -14.94
CA MET A 135 -6.62 1.45 -15.97
C MET A 135 -7.56 2.65 -16.17
N PRO A 136 -8.89 2.48 -16.23
CA PRO A 136 -9.81 3.62 -16.33
C PRO A 136 -9.71 4.57 -15.13
N GLN A 137 -9.52 4.02 -13.92
CA GLN A 137 -9.36 4.83 -12.72
C GLN A 137 -8.02 5.58 -12.72
N LEU A 138 -6.93 4.95 -13.19
CA LEU A 138 -5.64 5.62 -13.35
C LEU A 138 -5.74 6.82 -14.30
N ILE A 139 -6.42 6.66 -15.45
CA ILE A 139 -6.64 7.75 -16.41
C ILE A 139 -7.43 8.89 -15.76
N ARG A 140 -8.46 8.55 -14.99
CA ARG A 140 -9.28 9.52 -14.26
C ARG A 140 -8.47 10.31 -13.22
N HIS A 141 -7.53 9.67 -12.53
CA HIS A 141 -6.68 10.34 -11.53
C HIS A 141 -5.68 11.35 -12.14
N LEU A 142 -5.39 11.27 -13.45
CA LEU A 142 -4.57 12.27 -14.15
C LEU A 142 -5.19 13.67 -14.15
N SER A 143 -6.50 13.81 -13.88
CA SER A 143 -7.15 15.11 -13.75
C SER A 143 -7.11 15.67 -12.33
N SER A 144 -6.39 15.04 -11.39
CA SER A 144 -6.28 15.56 -10.02
C SER A 144 -5.48 16.86 -9.99
N GLU A 145 -5.90 17.78 -9.12
CA GLU A 145 -5.16 19.00 -8.83
C GLU A 145 -3.97 18.73 -7.89
N SER A 146 -3.95 17.58 -7.23
CA SER A 146 -2.93 17.22 -6.26
C SER A 146 -1.69 16.65 -6.94
N ALA A 147 -0.53 17.27 -6.73
CA ALA A 147 0.73 16.82 -7.33
C ALA A 147 1.25 15.45 -6.82
N VAL A 148 0.59 14.84 -5.84
CA VAL A 148 0.94 13.51 -5.32
C VAL A 148 0.11 12.38 -5.93
N VAL A 149 -1.01 12.71 -6.57
CA VAL A 149 -1.88 11.78 -7.31
C VAL A 149 -1.44 11.77 -8.77
#